data_AF-A0A8C5ZKD4-F1
#
_entry.id   AF-A0A8C5ZKD4-F1
#
_cell.length_a   1.000
_cell.length_b   1.000
_cell.length_c   1.000
_cell.angle_alpha   90.00
_cell.angle_beta   90.00
_cell.angle_gamma   90.00
#
_symmetry.space_group_name_H-M   'P 1'
#
loop_
_entity.id
_entity.type
_entity.pdbx_description
1 polymer ?
#
loop_
_entity_poly.entity_id
_entity_poly.type
_entity_poly.pdbx_seq_one_letter_code
_entity_poly.pdbx_strand_id
1 'polypeptide(L)'
;KGGPAPEAWLWRVSAPPEKGELITMTDGYLWFEGLPFPVVGYSYEVLKEACAQFVIKDEDTVLVTYPKSGSHWVIEILCLIHSKGDTKWIQSVPIWERSPWLESNRGSKLLKEREGPRLLASHLPFHLFPTSLFTSKAKVIYIMRNPKDVLVSGYYFWTMTHVSTKPESVEQYFQWFMEGNVAYGSWFEHIRGWMSMRDRENVLLLSYEELQKDPRSTIERICQFLGKKLNPEELDSVLKNSSFQVMKENKMCICGDWKNHLTVAQAEALDKLYQEKMAVTVVFCYLSYPLLSPLPSPPIFSLYPIYCNSFLSLFFFPFPSQPLICNFV
;
A
#
# COMPACT_ATOMS: atom_id res chain seq x y z
N LYS A 1 24.91 24.03 -36.95
CA LYS A 1 25.24 22.75 -36.27
C LYS A 1 24.11 22.45 -35.31
N GLY A 2 23.19 21.59 -35.75
CA GLY A 2 22.00 21.22 -34.97
C GLY A 2 22.37 20.30 -33.82
N GLY A 3 21.88 20.63 -32.63
CA GLY A 3 21.67 19.66 -31.55
C GLY A 3 20.18 19.29 -31.54
N PRO A 4 19.81 18.03 -31.25
CA PRO A 4 18.41 17.65 -31.21
C PRO A 4 17.74 18.27 -29.97
N ALA A 5 16.57 18.87 -30.19
CA ALA A 5 15.66 19.29 -29.14
C ALA A 5 15.06 18.06 -28.43
N PRO A 6 14.77 18.12 -27.13
CA PRO A 6 14.24 16.98 -26.38
C PRO A 6 12.71 16.89 -26.55
N GLU A 7 12.25 16.38 -27.69
CA GLU A 7 10.85 15.98 -27.89
C GLU A 7 10.78 14.60 -28.54
N ALA A 8 10.59 13.55 -27.73
CA ALA A 8 10.16 12.22 -28.20
C ALA A 8 9.70 11.23 -27.09
N TRP A 9 9.38 11.66 -25.87
CA TRP A 9 8.91 10.75 -24.79
C TRP A 9 7.43 10.94 -24.41
N LEU A 10 6.74 11.87 -25.07
CA LEU A 10 5.28 11.96 -25.02
C LEU A 10 4.71 10.98 -26.05
N TRP A 11 3.56 10.34 -25.73
CA TRP A 11 2.66 9.57 -26.61
C TRP A 11 2.76 8.04 -26.80
N ARG A 12 3.25 7.21 -25.87
CA ARG A 12 2.83 5.78 -25.88
C ARG A 12 2.19 5.34 -24.58
N VAL A 13 1.07 5.99 -24.25
CA VAL A 13 -0.02 5.30 -23.54
C VAL A 13 -0.71 4.47 -24.62
N SER A 14 -0.83 3.16 -24.42
CA SER A 14 -1.69 2.31 -25.27
C SER A 14 -3.04 3.01 -25.41
N ALA A 15 -3.46 3.30 -26.64
CA ALA A 15 -4.68 4.05 -26.87
C ALA A 15 -5.85 3.40 -26.11
N PRO A 16 -6.63 4.15 -25.32
CA PRO A 16 -7.86 3.61 -24.75
C PRO A 16 -8.80 3.19 -25.90
N PRO A 17 -9.60 2.12 -25.73
CA PRO A 17 -10.60 1.76 -26.74
C PRO A 17 -11.55 2.95 -26.97
N GLU A 18 -11.95 3.17 -28.22
CA GLU A 18 -12.75 4.32 -28.64
C GLU A 18 -14.09 4.37 -27.87
N LYS A 19 -14.52 5.60 -27.52
CA LYS A 19 -15.75 5.86 -26.77
C LYS A 19 -16.96 5.23 -27.46
N GLY A 20 -17.50 4.16 -26.87
CA GLY A 20 -18.79 3.60 -27.26
C GLY A 20 -18.84 2.08 -27.41
N GLU A 21 -17.70 1.38 -27.40
CA GLU A 21 -17.74 -0.08 -27.36
C GLU A 21 -17.96 -0.59 -25.93
N LEU A 22 -18.95 -1.48 -25.79
CA LEU A 22 -19.15 -2.29 -24.61
C LEU A 22 -17.86 -3.11 -24.40
N ILE A 23 -16.98 -2.64 -23.51
CA ILE A 23 -15.63 -3.17 -23.34
C ILE A 23 -15.74 -4.65 -22.96
N THR A 24 -15.42 -5.51 -23.91
CA THR A 24 -15.21 -6.93 -23.65
C THR A 24 -14.09 -7.07 -22.63
N MET A 25 -14.37 -7.84 -21.58
CA MET A 25 -13.58 -8.08 -20.37
C MET A 25 -12.29 -8.88 -20.63
N THR A 26 -11.45 -8.48 -21.59
CA THR A 26 -10.28 -9.27 -22.01
C THR A 26 -9.07 -9.13 -21.08
N ASP A 27 -8.98 -8.03 -20.33
CA ASP A 27 -7.75 -7.64 -19.63
C ASP A 27 -7.90 -7.65 -18.10
N GLY A 28 -9.00 -8.22 -17.58
CA GLY A 28 -9.29 -8.36 -16.14
C GLY A 28 -9.43 -7.05 -15.34
N TYR A 29 -9.66 -5.93 -16.03
CA TYR A 29 -9.93 -4.61 -15.45
C TYR A 29 -11.24 -4.03 -15.97
N LEU A 30 -11.89 -3.21 -15.15
CA LEU A 30 -12.93 -2.27 -15.56
C LEU A 30 -12.25 -0.97 -16.00
N TRP A 31 -12.44 -0.55 -17.25
CA TRP A 31 -11.85 0.69 -17.76
C TRP A 31 -12.83 1.86 -17.64
N PHE A 32 -12.38 2.99 -17.08
CA PHE A 32 -13.15 4.21 -16.95
C PHE A 32 -12.26 5.44 -17.20
N GLU A 33 -12.65 6.30 -18.14
CA GLU A 33 -11.89 7.49 -18.58
C GLU A 33 -10.40 7.20 -18.85
N GLY A 34 -10.11 6.05 -19.46
CA GLY A 34 -8.75 5.63 -19.82
C GLY A 34 -7.92 5.06 -18.67
N LEU A 35 -8.52 4.77 -17.51
CA LEU A 35 -7.83 4.19 -16.36
C LEU A 35 -8.39 2.81 -15.99
N PRO A 36 -7.54 1.86 -15.57
CA PRO A 36 -7.97 0.55 -15.12
C PRO A 36 -8.41 0.58 -13.65
N PHE A 37 -9.55 -0.02 -13.37
CA PHE A 37 -10.13 -0.22 -12.04
C PHE A 37 -10.36 -1.72 -11.77
N PRO A 38 -10.37 -2.16 -10.50
CA PRO A 38 -10.70 -3.56 -10.18
C PRO A 38 -12.10 -3.92 -10.67
N VAL A 39 -12.28 -5.12 -11.22
CA VAL A 39 -13.59 -5.59 -11.69
C VAL A 39 -14.52 -5.86 -10.51
N VAL A 40 -13.98 -6.46 -9.45
CA VAL A 40 -14.77 -6.88 -8.29
C VAL A 40 -15.00 -5.69 -7.36
N GLY A 41 -16.27 -5.33 -7.15
CA GLY A 41 -16.68 -4.28 -6.21
C GLY A 41 -16.79 -2.89 -6.81
N TYR A 42 -16.60 -2.73 -8.12
CA TYR A 42 -16.73 -1.48 -8.85
C TYR A 42 -17.68 -1.67 -10.05
N SER A 43 -18.31 -0.59 -10.50
CA SER A 43 -19.11 -0.57 -11.72
C SER A 43 -18.93 0.78 -12.43
N TYR A 44 -19.15 0.77 -13.74
CA TYR A 44 -19.03 1.99 -14.55
C TYR A 44 -19.98 3.08 -14.05
N GLU A 45 -21.21 2.72 -13.68
CA GLU A 45 -22.24 3.62 -13.18
C GLU A 45 -21.82 4.27 -11.86
N VAL A 46 -21.26 3.48 -10.94
CA VAL A 46 -20.79 3.99 -9.64
C VAL A 46 -19.58 4.91 -9.82
N LEU A 47 -18.64 4.57 -10.69
CA LEU A 47 -17.49 5.45 -11.02
C LEU A 47 -17.98 6.77 -11.63
N LYS A 48 -18.88 6.69 -12.62
CA LYS A 48 -19.48 7.86 -13.25
C LYS A 48 -20.21 8.74 -12.23
N GLU A 49 -21.00 8.14 -11.35
CA GLU A 49 -21.72 8.86 -10.30
C GLU A 49 -20.76 9.51 -9.29
N ALA A 50 -19.74 8.77 -8.83
CA ALA A 50 -18.72 9.28 -7.92
C ALA A 50 -18.02 10.52 -8.49
N CYS A 51 -17.70 10.52 -9.78
CA CYS A 51 -17.02 11.65 -10.44
C CYS A 51 -17.97 12.83 -10.72
N ALA A 52 -19.18 12.56 -11.21
CA ALA A 52 -20.04 13.60 -11.80
C ALA A 52 -21.16 14.10 -10.88
N GLN A 53 -21.57 13.31 -9.88
CA GLN A 53 -22.80 13.57 -9.11
C GLN A 53 -22.58 13.56 -7.60
N PHE A 54 -21.54 12.88 -7.10
CA PHE A 54 -21.31 12.83 -5.66
C PHE A 54 -20.95 14.21 -5.08
N VAL A 55 -21.69 14.61 -4.05
CA VAL A 55 -21.50 15.88 -3.36
C VAL A 55 -20.67 15.67 -2.09
N ILE A 56 -19.50 16.29 -2.06
CA ILE A 56 -18.65 16.42 -0.88
C ILE A 56 -19.23 17.53 0.00
N LYS A 57 -19.40 17.26 1.28
CA LYS A 57 -19.94 18.20 2.29
C LYS A 57 -18.80 18.89 3.01
N ASP A 58 -19.04 20.10 3.53
CA ASP A 58 -18.02 20.88 4.24
C ASP A 58 -17.48 20.18 5.49
N GLU A 59 -18.27 19.30 6.11
CA GLU A 59 -17.90 18.57 7.33
C GLU A 59 -17.17 17.25 7.04
N ASP A 60 -16.99 16.88 5.78
CA ASP A 60 -16.34 15.62 5.41
C ASP A 60 -14.84 15.65 5.70
N THR A 61 -14.32 14.48 6.09
CA THR A 61 -12.89 14.18 6.11
C THR A 61 -12.60 13.14 5.04
N VAL A 62 -11.77 13.50 4.06
CA VAL A 62 -11.46 12.70 2.89
C VAL A 62 -10.02 12.23 2.96
N LEU A 63 -9.80 10.92 3.10
CA LEU A 63 -8.49 10.32 2.92
C LEU A 63 -8.28 9.96 1.45
N VAL A 64 -7.25 10.52 0.83
CA VAL A 64 -6.87 10.19 -0.54
C VAL A 64 -5.47 9.59 -0.56
N THR A 65 -5.32 8.47 -1.27
CA THR A 65 -4.03 7.78 -1.37
C THR A 65 -3.89 7.13 -2.73
N TYR A 66 -2.68 7.05 -3.28
CA TYR A 66 -2.45 6.01 -4.29
C TYR A 66 -2.51 4.63 -3.61
N PRO A 67 -3.08 3.58 -4.23
CA PRO A 67 -3.16 2.25 -3.63
C PRO A 67 -1.84 1.79 -3.01
N LYS A 68 -1.91 1.11 -1.86
CA LYS A 68 -0.73 0.57 -1.13
C LYS A 68 0.17 1.62 -0.46
N SER A 69 -0.25 2.87 -0.38
CA SER A 69 0.48 3.95 0.33
C SER A 69 0.17 4.05 1.82
N GLY A 70 -0.51 3.06 2.42
CA GLY A 70 -0.80 3.04 3.87
C GLY A 70 -2.20 3.53 4.26
N SER A 71 -3.18 3.47 3.37
CA SER A 71 -4.54 3.96 3.59
C SER A 71 -5.20 3.37 4.84
N HIS A 72 -5.07 2.06 5.06
CA HIS A 72 -5.63 1.40 6.25
C HIS A 72 -5.04 1.95 7.56
N TRP A 73 -3.74 2.29 7.57
CA TRP A 73 -3.09 2.84 8.75
C TRP A 73 -3.65 4.21 9.11
N VAL A 74 -3.79 5.09 8.10
CA VAL A 74 -4.36 6.41 8.32
C VAL A 74 -5.85 6.32 8.68
N ILE A 75 -6.63 5.41 8.07
CA ILE A 75 -8.03 5.18 8.47
C ILE A 75 -8.12 4.76 9.94
N GLU A 76 -7.28 3.84 10.39
CA GLU A 76 -7.28 3.38 11.79
C GLU A 76 -6.97 4.53 12.75
N ILE A 77 -5.96 5.35 12.42
CA ILE A 77 -5.62 6.55 13.18
C ILE A 77 -6.79 7.52 13.22
N LEU A 78 -7.43 7.82 12.09
CA LEU A 78 -8.56 8.75 12.02
C LEU A 78 -9.76 8.25 12.83
N CYS A 79 -10.05 6.95 12.78
CA CYS A 79 -11.11 6.35 13.60
C CYS A 79 -10.81 6.46 15.10
N LEU A 80 -9.57 6.18 15.50
CA LEU A 80 -9.13 6.29 16.89
C LEU A 80 -9.10 7.74 17.40
N ILE A 81 -8.70 8.71 16.56
CA ILE A 81 -8.80 10.14 16.90
C ILE A 81 -10.27 10.52 17.11
N HIS A 82 -11.17 10.06 16.24
CA HIS A 82 -12.60 10.35 16.36
C HIS A 82 -13.22 9.75 17.63
N SER A 83 -12.82 8.53 17.99
CA SER A 83 -13.28 7.83 19.20
C SER A 83 -12.47 8.17 20.46
N LYS A 84 -11.55 9.15 20.39
CA LYS A 84 -10.65 9.53 21.49
C LYS A 84 -9.91 8.33 22.09
N GLY A 85 -9.42 7.43 21.23
CA GLY A 85 -8.70 6.23 21.63
C GLY A 85 -9.58 5.07 22.10
N ASP A 86 -10.92 5.18 22.09
CA ASP A 86 -11.81 4.03 22.34
C ASP A 86 -11.74 3.04 21.16
N THR A 87 -11.44 1.78 21.45
CA THR A 87 -11.22 0.72 20.46
C THR A 87 -12.50 0.01 20.02
N LYS A 88 -13.63 0.20 20.69
CA LYS A 88 -14.87 -0.54 20.41
C LYS A 88 -15.27 -0.42 18.94
N TRP A 89 -15.18 0.77 18.36
CA TRP A 89 -15.56 1.01 16.98
C TRP A 89 -14.64 0.27 15.99
N ILE A 90 -13.31 0.38 16.18
CA ILE A 90 -12.32 -0.26 15.29
C ILE A 90 -12.28 -1.79 15.44
N GLN A 91 -12.77 -2.34 16.56
CA GLN A 91 -12.83 -3.78 16.83
C GLN A 91 -14.17 -4.41 16.43
N SER A 92 -15.21 -3.61 16.20
CA SER A 92 -16.56 -4.12 15.86
C SER A 92 -16.99 -3.82 14.43
N VAL A 93 -16.47 -2.76 13.81
CA VAL A 93 -16.88 -2.34 12.47
C VAL A 93 -15.70 -2.49 11.49
N PRO A 94 -15.88 -3.18 10.36
CA PRO A 94 -14.84 -3.34 9.35
C PRO A 94 -14.32 -1.99 8.82
N ILE A 95 -13.03 -1.95 8.46
CA ILE A 95 -12.37 -0.72 8.03
C ILE A 95 -13.02 -0.04 6.82
N TRP A 96 -13.50 -0.83 5.85
CA TRP A 96 -14.21 -0.35 4.66
C TRP A 96 -15.61 0.17 4.95
N GLU A 97 -16.19 -0.15 6.11
CA GLU A 97 -17.42 0.48 6.57
C GLU A 97 -17.09 1.74 7.34
N ARG A 98 -16.04 1.76 8.18
CA ARG A 98 -15.66 2.95 8.93
C ARG A 98 -15.28 4.12 8.03
N SER A 99 -14.45 3.86 7.02
CA SER A 99 -14.08 4.81 5.97
C SER A 99 -14.33 4.19 4.58
N PRO A 100 -15.54 4.32 4.03
CA PRO A 100 -15.88 3.70 2.75
C PRO A 100 -15.15 4.34 1.58
N TRP A 101 -14.75 3.52 0.61
CA TRP A 101 -14.20 3.98 -0.68
C TRP A 101 -15.31 4.55 -1.54
N LEU A 102 -15.24 5.85 -1.80
CA LEU A 102 -16.23 6.61 -2.57
C LEU A 102 -16.60 5.94 -3.90
N GLU A 103 -15.58 5.51 -4.64
CA GLU A 103 -15.68 4.94 -5.98
C GLU A 103 -16.14 3.47 -6.03
N SER A 104 -16.32 2.82 -4.87
CA SER A 104 -16.73 1.42 -4.79
C SER A 104 -18.25 1.26 -4.69
N ASN A 105 -18.78 0.15 -5.21
CA ASN A 105 -20.23 -0.14 -5.17
C ASN A 105 -20.78 -0.11 -3.74
N ARG A 106 -20.04 -0.69 -2.79
CA ARG A 106 -20.42 -0.70 -1.37
C ARG A 106 -20.28 0.67 -0.74
N GLY A 107 -19.17 1.38 -1.00
CA GLY A 107 -18.90 2.66 -0.38
C GLY A 107 -19.84 3.76 -0.85
N SER A 108 -20.17 3.81 -2.14
CA SER A 108 -21.17 4.72 -2.69
C SER A 108 -22.52 4.57 -1.96
N LYS A 109 -22.99 3.33 -1.75
CA LYS A 109 -24.23 3.09 -0.99
C LYS A 109 -24.12 3.58 0.46
N LEU A 110 -23.06 3.18 1.18
CA LEU A 110 -22.86 3.56 2.58
C LEU A 110 -22.75 5.08 2.78
N LEU A 111 -22.12 5.80 1.85
CA LEU A 111 -21.94 7.25 1.96
C LEU A 111 -23.20 8.07 1.67
N LYS A 112 -24.16 7.50 0.91
CA LYS A 112 -25.48 8.10 0.66
C LYS A 112 -26.40 7.98 1.88
N GLU A 113 -26.31 6.87 2.59
CA GLU A 113 -27.14 6.57 3.78
C GLU A 113 -26.60 7.26 5.05
N ARG A 114 -25.38 7.82 5.01
CA ARG A 114 -24.75 8.47 6.16
C ARG A 114 -25.14 9.94 6.32
N GLU A 115 -25.69 10.24 7.48
CA GLU A 115 -25.88 11.61 7.96
C GLU A 115 -24.67 12.11 8.77
N GLY A 116 -24.52 13.44 8.84
CA GLY A 116 -23.44 14.08 9.61
C GLY A 116 -22.06 14.05 8.96
N PRO A 117 -20.99 14.37 9.74
CA PRO A 117 -19.61 14.36 9.27
C PRO A 117 -19.17 12.96 8.82
N ARG A 118 -18.75 12.83 7.56
CA ARG A 118 -18.35 11.53 7.00
C ARG A 118 -16.83 11.41 6.99
N LEU A 119 -16.34 10.24 7.38
CA LEU A 119 -15.01 9.78 7.03
C LEU A 119 -15.12 8.92 5.78
N LEU A 120 -14.43 9.30 4.71
CA LEU A 120 -14.39 8.55 3.46
C LEU A 120 -12.96 8.40 2.94
N ALA A 121 -12.74 7.36 2.14
CA ALA A 121 -11.48 7.08 1.48
C ALA A 121 -11.64 7.15 -0.04
N SER A 122 -10.56 7.40 -0.75
CA SER A 122 -10.52 7.26 -2.20
C SER A 122 -9.10 7.03 -2.72
N HIS A 123 -9.03 6.33 -3.84
CA HIS A 123 -7.86 6.16 -4.69
C HIS A 123 -8.01 6.87 -6.04
N LEU A 124 -9.09 7.65 -6.24
CA LEU A 124 -9.31 8.36 -7.49
C LEU A 124 -8.18 9.40 -7.73
N PRO A 125 -7.64 9.46 -8.96
CA PRO A 125 -6.73 10.53 -9.33
C PRO A 125 -7.48 11.86 -9.34
N PHE A 126 -6.73 12.95 -9.18
CA PHE A 126 -7.26 14.30 -9.05
C PHE A 126 -8.30 14.68 -10.11
N HIS A 127 -8.09 14.32 -11.37
CA HIS A 127 -8.98 14.67 -12.49
C HIS A 127 -10.30 13.88 -12.54
N LEU A 128 -10.41 12.79 -11.77
CA LEU A 128 -11.65 12.01 -11.62
C LEU A 128 -12.32 12.26 -10.26
N PHE A 129 -11.74 13.09 -9.40
CA PHE A 129 -12.34 13.34 -8.10
C PHE A 129 -13.58 14.26 -8.23
N PRO A 130 -14.66 14.06 -7.45
CA PRO A 130 -15.85 14.92 -7.54
C PRO A 130 -15.53 16.40 -7.40
N THR A 131 -16.00 17.18 -8.38
CA THR A 131 -15.67 18.61 -8.52
C THR A 131 -16.15 19.45 -7.35
N SER A 132 -17.21 18.99 -6.67
CA SER A 132 -17.73 19.59 -5.42
C SER A 132 -16.67 19.72 -4.32
N LEU A 133 -15.63 18.87 -4.29
CA LEU A 133 -14.50 19.02 -3.37
C LEU A 133 -13.81 20.37 -3.51
N PHE A 134 -13.65 20.88 -4.73
CA PHE A 134 -12.81 22.04 -5.00
C PHE A 134 -13.42 23.35 -4.52
N THR A 135 -14.72 23.36 -4.25
CA THR A 135 -15.50 24.48 -3.71
C THR A 135 -15.92 24.28 -2.25
N SER A 136 -15.75 23.09 -1.68
CA SER A 136 -16.12 22.79 -0.29
C SER A 136 -15.00 23.11 0.70
N LYS A 137 -15.35 23.10 1.99
CA LYS A 137 -14.42 23.22 3.12
C LYS A 137 -13.99 21.87 3.69
N ALA A 138 -14.34 20.78 3.01
CA ALA A 138 -13.99 19.42 3.43
C ALA A 138 -12.47 19.31 3.66
N LYS A 139 -12.08 18.55 4.69
CA LYS A 139 -10.68 18.35 5.02
C LYS A 139 -10.14 17.16 4.22
N VAL A 140 -9.10 17.39 3.44
CA VAL A 140 -8.42 16.35 2.66
C VAL A 140 -7.12 15.98 3.33
N ILE A 141 -6.91 14.68 3.55
CA ILE A 141 -5.62 14.13 3.97
C ILE A 141 -5.09 13.31 2.81
N TYR A 142 -3.94 13.70 2.27
CA TYR A 142 -3.27 12.95 1.22
C TYR A 142 -1.99 12.31 1.77
N ILE A 143 -1.89 10.98 1.74
CA ILE A 143 -0.66 10.28 2.12
C ILE A 143 0.05 9.69 0.90
N MET A 144 1.32 10.05 0.75
CA MET A 144 2.23 9.50 -0.25
C MET A 144 3.18 8.48 0.39
N ARG A 145 3.74 7.60 -0.44
CA ARG A 145 4.73 6.61 -0.03
C ARG A 145 5.76 6.46 -1.14
N ASN A 146 6.99 6.08 -0.79
CA ASN A 146 8.03 5.75 -1.76
C ASN A 146 7.49 4.80 -2.84
N PRO A 147 7.56 5.15 -4.14
CA PRO A 147 6.99 4.35 -5.21
C PRO A 147 7.59 2.94 -5.31
N LYS A 148 8.83 2.75 -4.85
CA LYS A 148 9.46 1.41 -4.80
C LYS A 148 8.73 0.49 -3.82
N ASP A 149 8.39 1.00 -2.63
CA ASP A 149 7.66 0.24 -1.62
C ASP A 149 6.20 0.03 -2.02
N VAL A 150 5.60 1.00 -2.70
CA VAL A 150 4.26 0.87 -3.31
C VAL A 150 4.23 -0.25 -4.34
N LEU A 151 5.21 -0.29 -5.25
CA LEU A 151 5.33 -1.32 -6.28
C LEU A 151 5.44 -2.71 -5.65
N VAL A 152 6.38 -2.91 -4.72
CA VAL A 152 6.56 -4.20 -4.04
C VAL A 152 5.29 -4.61 -3.29
N SER A 153 4.67 -3.69 -2.55
CA SER A 153 3.42 -3.96 -1.83
C SER A 153 2.26 -4.28 -2.77
N GLY A 154 2.20 -3.63 -3.93
CA GLY A 154 1.23 -3.86 -4.98
C GLY A 154 1.38 -5.25 -5.58
N TYR A 155 2.59 -5.62 -6.00
CA TYR A 155 2.89 -6.92 -6.60
C TYR A 155 2.32 -8.07 -5.76
N TYR A 156 2.71 -8.13 -4.48
CA TYR A 156 2.24 -9.21 -3.60
C TYR A 156 0.72 -9.16 -3.38
N PHE A 157 0.15 -7.97 -3.18
CA PHE A 157 -1.28 -7.84 -2.94
C PHE A 157 -2.15 -8.26 -4.12
N TRP A 158 -1.82 -7.80 -5.34
CA TRP A 158 -2.58 -8.13 -6.54
C TRP A 158 -2.41 -9.59 -6.95
N THR A 159 -1.24 -10.18 -6.72
CA THR A 159 -1.00 -11.61 -6.95
C THR A 159 -1.86 -12.50 -6.04
N MET A 160 -2.02 -12.07 -4.78
CA MET A 160 -2.82 -12.79 -3.77
C MET A 160 -4.33 -12.61 -3.92
N THR A 161 -4.80 -11.62 -4.68
CA THR A 161 -6.24 -11.31 -4.82
C THR A 161 -6.79 -11.76 -6.17
N HIS A 162 -8.12 -11.87 -6.29
CA HIS A 162 -8.81 -12.23 -7.54
C HIS A 162 -9.53 -11.03 -8.17
N VAL A 163 -9.11 -9.81 -7.83
CA VAL A 163 -9.84 -8.57 -8.16
C VAL A 163 -9.28 -7.85 -9.39
N SER A 164 -8.14 -8.32 -9.90
CA SER A 164 -7.43 -7.78 -11.07
C SER A 164 -6.63 -8.87 -11.78
N THR A 165 -6.15 -8.56 -12.98
CA THR A 165 -5.17 -9.39 -13.69
C THR A 165 -3.92 -9.60 -12.85
N LYS A 166 -3.45 -10.85 -12.81
CA LYS A 166 -2.26 -11.24 -12.05
C LYS A 166 -1.03 -11.12 -12.94
N PRO A 167 0.03 -10.45 -12.48
CA PRO A 167 1.30 -10.50 -13.20
C PRO A 167 1.89 -11.91 -13.12
N GLU A 168 2.52 -12.35 -14.19
CA GLU A 168 3.24 -13.61 -14.28
C GLU A 168 4.60 -13.55 -13.56
N SER A 169 5.19 -12.36 -13.46
CA SER A 169 6.45 -12.12 -12.77
C SER A 169 6.56 -10.71 -12.18
N VAL A 170 7.54 -10.49 -11.30
CA VAL A 170 7.86 -9.18 -10.73
C VAL A 170 8.26 -8.20 -11.84
N GLU A 171 9.02 -8.66 -12.84
CA GLU A 171 9.49 -7.86 -13.97
C GLU A 171 8.32 -7.38 -14.82
N GLN A 172 7.32 -8.24 -15.07
CA GLN A 172 6.12 -7.83 -15.79
C GLN A 172 5.34 -6.78 -15.00
N TYR A 173 5.13 -6.99 -13.70
CA TYR A 173 4.45 -6.01 -12.85
C TYR A 173 5.23 -4.68 -12.78
N PHE A 174 6.55 -4.74 -12.75
CA PHE A 174 7.41 -3.56 -12.78
C PHE A 174 7.17 -2.73 -14.05
N GLN A 175 7.13 -3.37 -15.23
CA GLN A 175 6.82 -2.66 -16.49
C GLN A 175 5.43 -2.04 -16.45
N TRP A 176 4.41 -2.79 -16.02
CA TRP A 176 3.05 -2.26 -15.89
C TRP A 176 2.99 -1.06 -14.95
N PHE A 177 3.68 -1.11 -13.81
CA PHE A 177 3.73 -0.01 -12.86
C PHE A 177 4.41 1.23 -13.46
N MET A 178 5.50 1.05 -14.19
CA MET A 178 6.23 2.15 -14.85
C MET A 178 5.41 2.80 -15.97
N GLU A 179 4.63 2.01 -16.71
CA GLU A 179 3.73 2.48 -17.77
C GLU A 179 2.41 3.05 -17.24
N GLY A 180 2.07 2.79 -15.97
CA GLY A 180 0.78 3.14 -15.39
C GLY A 180 -0.37 2.17 -15.77
N ASN A 181 -0.04 1.01 -16.32
CA ASN A 181 -0.98 -0.07 -16.68
C ASN A 181 -1.34 -0.93 -15.45
N VAL A 182 -1.61 -0.28 -14.32
CA VAL A 182 -2.01 -0.91 -13.04
C VAL A 182 -3.22 -0.18 -12.48
N ALA A 183 -3.99 -0.83 -11.59
CA ALA A 183 -5.19 -0.25 -11.01
C ALA A 183 -4.96 1.19 -10.50
N TYR A 184 -5.86 2.11 -10.88
CA TYR A 184 -5.79 3.56 -10.63
C TYR A 184 -4.72 4.34 -11.41
N GLY A 185 -4.03 3.69 -12.36
CA GLY A 185 -3.14 4.34 -13.31
C GLY A 185 -1.73 4.59 -12.79
N SER A 186 -1.06 5.59 -13.36
CA SER A 186 0.31 5.96 -13.01
C SER A 186 0.39 6.63 -11.64
N TRP A 187 1.26 6.10 -10.76
CA TRP A 187 1.62 6.72 -9.50
C TRP A 187 2.14 8.16 -9.68
N PHE A 188 2.94 8.40 -10.73
CA PHE A 188 3.53 9.72 -10.99
C PHE A 188 2.47 10.76 -11.32
N GLU A 189 1.50 10.40 -12.16
CA GLU A 189 0.39 11.27 -12.52
C GLU A 189 -0.55 11.52 -11.33
N HIS A 190 -0.81 10.48 -10.54
CA HIS A 190 -1.64 10.56 -9.34
C HIS A 190 -1.05 11.56 -8.33
N ILE A 191 0.24 11.42 -8.01
CA ILE A 191 0.95 12.31 -7.08
C ILE A 191 0.97 13.74 -7.64
N ARG A 192 1.34 13.93 -8.92
CA ARG A 192 1.42 15.26 -9.52
C ARG A 192 0.08 15.98 -9.48
N GLY A 193 -1.02 15.28 -9.79
CA GLY A 193 -2.36 15.82 -9.73
C GLY A 193 -2.73 16.31 -8.33
N TRP A 194 -2.59 15.45 -7.31
CA TRP A 194 -2.94 15.79 -5.94
C TRP A 194 -2.00 16.82 -5.29
N MET A 195 -0.73 16.88 -5.71
CA MET A 195 0.23 17.89 -5.26
C MET A 195 -0.11 19.31 -5.72
N SER A 196 -1.01 19.48 -6.69
CA SER A 196 -1.53 20.79 -7.06
C SER A 196 -2.36 21.45 -5.94
N MET A 197 -2.85 20.66 -4.98
CA MET A 197 -3.70 21.12 -3.87
C MET A 197 -2.93 21.44 -2.59
N ARG A 198 -1.60 21.23 -2.58
CA ARG A 198 -0.76 21.26 -1.37
C ARG A 198 -0.78 22.58 -0.59
N ASP A 199 -1.05 23.69 -1.28
CA ASP A 199 -1.00 25.03 -0.70
C ASP A 199 -2.37 25.46 -0.14
N ARG A 200 -3.39 24.59 -0.19
CA ARG A 200 -4.72 24.88 0.38
C ARG A 200 -4.77 24.56 1.87
N GLU A 201 -5.43 25.42 2.64
CA GLU A 201 -5.56 25.29 4.10
C GLU A 201 -6.33 24.04 4.54
N ASN A 202 -7.26 23.55 3.72
CA ASN A 202 -8.05 22.36 3.98
C ASN A 202 -7.39 21.06 3.45
N VAL A 203 -6.09 21.08 3.17
CA VAL A 203 -5.33 19.92 2.68
C VAL A 203 -4.13 19.65 3.59
N LEU A 204 -4.02 18.42 4.08
CA LEU A 204 -2.86 17.93 4.82
C LEU A 204 -2.11 16.90 3.98
N LEU A 205 -0.84 17.18 3.68
CA LEU A 205 0.06 16.21 3.07
C LEU A 205 0.81 15.44 4.14
N LEU A 206 0.81 14.12 3.98
CA LEU A 206 1.58 13.19 4.80
C LEU A 206 2.47 12.30 3.95
N SER A 207 3.53 11.77 4.53
CA SER A 207 4.25 10.62 3.98
C SER A 207 4.13 9.38 4.88
N TYR A 208 4.19 8.20 4.27
CA TYR A 208 4.24 6.95 5.02
C TYR A 208 5.51 6.88 5.88
N GLU A 209 6.60 7.41 5.36
CA GLU A 209 7.92 7.38 6.00
C GLU A 209 7.98 8.28 7.24
N GLU A 210 7.34 9.46 7.23
CA GLU A 210 7.25 10.28 8.44
C GLU A 210 6.34 9.63 9.49
N LEU A 211 5.22 9.03 9.07
CA LEU A 211 4.32 8.31 9.96
C LEU A 211 5.01 7.12 10.60
N GLN A 212 5.87 6.42 9.85
CA GLN A 212 6.67 5.31 10.37
C GLN A 212 7.79 5.77 11.32
N LYS A 213 8.48 6.88 10.98
CA LYS A 213 9.62 7.39 11.74
C LYS A 213 9.19 8.00 13.07
N ASP A 214 8.13 8.80 13.08
CA ASP A 214 7.59 9.45 14.27
C ASP A 214 6.05 9.45 14.23
N PRO A 215 5.42 8.33 14.62
CA PRO A 215 3.97 8.23 14.65
C PRO A 215 3.32 9.28 15.55
N ARG A 216 3.95 9.63 16.69
CA ARG A 216 3.38 10.58 17.65
C ARG A 216 3.27 11.97 17.05
N SER A 217 4.37 12.51 16.54
CA SER A 217 4.37 13.84 15.92
C SER A 217 3.41 13.89 14.73
N THR A 218 3.34 12.82 13.93
CA THR A 218 2.41 12.75 12.79
C THR A 218 0.95 12.74 13.23
N ILE A 219 0.59 11.97 14.27
CA ILE A 219 -0.78 11.93 14.82
C ILE A 219 -1.16 13.28 15.43
N GLU A 220 -0.24 13.96 16.12
CA GLU A 220 -0.46 15.30 16.65
C GLU A 220 -0.74 16.32 15.54
N ARG A 221 0.01 16.25 14.42
CA ARG A 221 -0.25 17.08 13.23
C ARG A 221 -1.63 16.80 12.62
N ILE A 222 -2.05 15.54 12.54
CA ILE A 222 -3.40 15.17 12.09
C ILE A 222 -4.45 15.76 13.04
N CYS A 223 -4.25 15.67 14.36
CA CYS A 223 -5.17 16.25 15.35
C CYS A 223 -5.30 17.77 15.19
N GLN A 224 -4.18 18.48 15.04
CA GLN A 224 -4.14 19.93 14.80
C GLN A 224 -4.90 20.30 13.52
N PHE A 225 -4.62 19.62 12.40
CA PHE A 225 -5.32 19.84 11.14
C PHE A 225 -6.83 19.60 11.23
N LEU A 226 -7.24 18.54 11.93
CA LEU A 226 -8.65 18.21 12.15
C LEU A 226 -9.32 19.14 13.18
N GLY A 227 -8.58 19.93 13.95
CA GLY A 227 -9.10 20.74 15.05
C GLY A 227 -9.57 19.88 16.23
N LYS A 228 -8.96 18.71 16.43
CA LYS A 228 -9.26 17.77 17.52
C LYS A 228 -8.18 17.88 18.59
N LYS A 229 -8.59 17.78 19.85
CA LYS A 229 -7.69 17.74 21.01
C LYS A 229 -7.83 16.38 21.68
N LEU A 230 -6.69 15.73 21.89
CA LEU A 230 -6.58 14.50 22.68
C LEU A 230 -5.80 14.83 23.95
N ASN A 231 -6.20 14.27 25.08
CA ASN A 231 -5.36 14.27 26.27
C ASN A 231 -4.21 13.24 26.12
N PRO A 232 -3.20 13.24 27.02
CA PRO A 232 -2.07 12.31 26.92
C PRO A 232 -2.48 10.84 26.87
N GLU A 233 -3.46 10.44 27.65
CA GLU A 233 -3.93 9.04 27.75
C GLU A 233 -4.65 8.60 26.46
N GLU A 234 -5.48 9.49 25.89
CA GLU A 234 -6.17 9.28 24.62
C GLU A 234 -5.15 9.16 23.49
N LEU A 235 -4.15 10.05 23.43
CA LEU A 235 -3.08 10.01 22.44
C LEU A 235 -2.24 8.73 22.53
N ASP A 236 -1.89 8.31 23.75
CA ASP A 236 -1.18 7.04 23.99
C ASP A 236 -2.02 5.84 23.55
N SER A 237 -3.34 5.89 23.76
CA SER A 237 -4.26 4.87 23.24
C SER A 237 -4.30 4.85 21.71
N VAL A 238 -4.37 6.02 21.04
CA VAL A 238 -4.31 6.09 19.57
C VAL A 238 -3.00 5.47 19.07
N LEU A 239 -1.86 5.83 19.66
CA LEU A 239 -0.54 5.31 19.28
C LEU A 239 -0.46 3.79 19.42
N LYS A 240 -0.89 3.26 20.56
CA LYS A 240 -0.87 1.82 20.83
C LYS A 240 -1.74 1.06 19.83
N ASN A 241 -2.98 1.50 19.65
CA ASN A 241 -3.97 0.76 18.87
C ASN A 241 -3.86 0.94 17.35
N SER A 242 -3.17 1.99 16.90
CA SER A 242 -2.78 2.15 15.48
C SER A 242 -1.42 1.55 15.14
N SER A 243 -0.75 0.88 16.08
CA SER A 243 0.52 0.21 15.80
C SER A 243 0.34 -0.97 14.85
N PHE A 244 1.36 -1.25 14.03
CA PHE A 244 1.32 -2.33 13.03
C PHE A 244 0.97 -3.69 13.65
N GLN A 245 1.50 -4.01 14.83
CA GLN A 245 1.25 -5.28 15.51
C GLN A 245 -0.22 -5.43 15.89
N VAL A 246 -0.82 -4.39 16.51
CA VAL A 246 -2.22 -4.42 16.94
C VAL A 246 -3.16 -4.46 15.73
N MET A 247 -2.88 -3.66 14.70
CA MET A 247 -3.67 -3.66 13.47
C MET A 247 -3.65 -5.00 12.75
N LYS A 248 -2.50 -5.69 12.72
CA LYS A 248 -2.36 -7.01 12.09
C LYS A 248 -3.19 -8.09 12.80
N GLU A 249 -3.37 -7.97 14.11
CA GLU A 249 -4.19 -8.88 14.91
C GLU A 249 -5.69 -8.52 14.88
N ASN A 250 -6.01 -7.26 14.53
CA ASN A 250 -7.39 -6.81 14.42
C ASN A 250 -8.06 -7.37 13.15
N LYS A 251 -8.99 -8.32 13.34
CA LYS A 251 -9.80 -8.92 12.27
C LYS A 251 -10.60 -7.90 11.46
N MET A 252 -10.89 -6.71 12.01
CA MET A 252 -11.63 -5.65 11.31
C MET A 252 -10.74 -4.73 10.45
N CYS A 253 -9.41 -4.86 10.52
CA CYS A 253 -8.44 -4.07 9.76
C CYS A 253 -7.95 -4.76 8.46
N ILE A 254 -8.41 -5.99 8.24
CA ILE A 254 -8.14 -6.90 7.11
C ILE A 254 -6.95 -6.51 6.23
N CYS A 255 -5.79 -6.91 6.71
CA CYS A 255 -4.72 -7.40 5.86
C CYS A 255 -4.64 -8.91 6.10
N GLY A 256 -4.93 -9.75 5.09
CA GLY A 256 -4.79 -11.21 5.22
C GLY A 256 -6.00 -11.99 5.75
N ASP A 257 -7.22 -11.57 5.44
CA ASP A 257 -8.47 -12.31 5.77
C ASP A 257 -8.65 -13.61 4.98
N TRP A 258 -7.66 -14.02 4.16
CA TRP A 258 -7.69 -15.29 3.43
C TRP A 258 -7.99 -16.48 4.34
N LYS A 259 -7.65 -16.42 5.63
CA LYS A 259 -7.93 -17.48 6.62
C LYS A 259 -9.41 -17.78 6.83
N ASN A 260 -10.30 -16.83 6.50
CA ASN A 260 -11.75 -17.03 6.56
C ASN A 260 -12.35 -17.43 5.19
N HIS A 261 -11.56 -17.41 4.10
CA HIS A 261 -12.00 -17.70 2.73
C HIS A 261 -11.34 -18.94 2.13
N LEU A 262 -10.18 -19.34 2.64
CA LEU A 262 -9.44 -20.53 2.23
C LEU A 262 -9.55 -21.62 3.30
N THR A 263 -9.81 -22.84 2.87
CA THR A 263 -9.64 -24.02 3.74
C THR A 263 -8.17 -24.23 4.06
N VAL A 264 -7.88 -24.95 5.16
CA VAL A 264 -6.50 -25.30 5.57
C VAL A 264 -5.73 -25.94 4.41
N ALA A 265 -6.36 -26.87 3.68
CA ALA A 265 -5.76 -27.52 2.53
C ALA A 265 -5.46 -26.57 1.35
N GLN A 266 -6.32 -25.58 1.09
CA GLN A 266 -6.09 -24.56 0.06
C GLN A 266 -4.95 -23.62 0.44
N ALA A 267 -4.86 -23.24 1.71
CA ALA A 267 -3.77 -22.42 2.22
C ALA A 267 -2.43 -23.16 2.17
N GLU A 268 -2.38 -24.42 2.64
CA GLU A 268 -1.17 -25.24 2.62
C GLU A 268 -0.70 -25.56 1.19
N ALA A 269 -1.63 -25.82 0.26
CA ALA A 269 -1.30 -26.02 -1.15
C ALA A 269 -0.72 -24.74 -1.77
N LEU A 270 -1.26 -23.57 -1.41
CA LEU A 270 -0.77 -22.28 -1.87
C LEU A 270 0.59 -21.93 -1.25
N ASP A 271 0.81 -22.24 0.03
CA ASP A 271 2.10 -22.08 0.71
C ASP A 271 3.17 -22.98 0.09
N LYS A 272 2.82 -24.24 -0.23
CA LYS A 272 3.73 -25.17 -0.90
C LYS A 272 4.09 -24.69 -2.31
N LEU A 273 3.09 -24.25 -3.08
CA LEU A 273 3.31 -23.66 -4.40
C LEU A 273 4.17 -22.39 -4.31
N TYR A 274 3.92 -21.55 -3.30
CA TYR A 274 4.70 -20.35 -3.04
C TYR A 274 6.15 -20.71 -2.72
N GLN A 275 6.42 -21.67 -1.83
CA GLN A 275 7.77 -22.13 -1.52
C GLN A 275 8.46 -22.73 -2.75
N GLU A 276 7.77 -23.55 -3.53
CA GLU A 276 8.32 -24.15 -4.76
C GLU A 276 8.66 -23.11 -5.83
N LYS A 277 7.82 -22.09 -5.99
CA LYS A 277 8.00 -21.02 -6.99
C LYS A 277 8.97 -19.92 -6.53
N MET A 278 9.08 -19.69 -5.23
CA MET A 278 9.90 -18.63 -4.64
C MET A 278 11.26 -19.12 -4.11
N ALA A 279 11.51 -20.44 -4.10
CA ALA A 279 12.81 -21.04 -3.74
C ALA A 279 13.98 -20.59 -4.63
N VAL A 280 13.72 -19.97 -5.79
CA VAL A 280 14.77 -19.43 -6.69
C VAL A 280 15.04 -17.94 -6.43
N THR A 281 14.29 -17.28 -5.53
CA THR A 281 14.51 -15.85 -5.24
C THR A 281 15.25 -15.68 -3.92
N VAL A 282 16.57 -15.86 -3.95
CA VAL A 282 17.44 -15.34 -2.89
C VAL A 282 17.54 -13.82 -3.07
N VAL A 283 16.61 -13.08 -2.48
CA VAL A 283 16.81 -11.65 -2.22
C VAL A 283 16.42 -11.37 -0.78
N PHE A 284 17.35 -11.63 0.12
CA PHE A 284 17.43 -10.96 1.42
C PHE A 284 18.88 -11.00 1.92
N CYS A 285 19.57 -9.85 1.83
CA CYS A 285 20.19 -9.29 3.02
C CYS A 285 20.60 -7.83 2.80
N TYR A 286 19.79 -6.94 3.38
CA TYR A 286 20.18 -5.72 4.10
C TYR A 286 21.25 -4.79 3.51
N LEU A 287 20.78 -3.57 3.17
CA LEU A 287 21.15 -2.35 3.90
C LEU A 287 22.58 -2.38 4.46
N SER A 288 23.57 -2.10 3.62
CA SER A 288 24.94 -1.82 4.05
C SER A 288 25.34 -0.46 3.52
N TYR A 289 25.17 0.57 4.35
CA TYR A 289 26.03 1.75 4.41
C TYR A 289 25.91 2.35 5.83
N PRO A 290 27.01 2.84 6.42
CA PRO A 290 27.82 3.88 5.81
C PRO A 290 29.31 3.58 5.65
N LEU A 291 29.86 4.06 4.54
CA LEU A 291 31.29 4.31 4.35
C LEU A 291 31.64 5.66 4.97
N LEU A 292 32.80 5.69 5.64
CA LEU A 292 33.68 6.79 6.10
C LEU A 292 34.06 6.52 7.57
N SER A 293 35.31 6.29 7.98
CA SER A 293 36.65 6.60 7.41
C SER A 293 37.73 5.69 8.08
N PRO A 294 39.07 5.84 7.90
CA PRO A 294 39.98 4.71 7.66
C PRO A 294 41.04 4.44 8.76
N LEU A 295 41.88 3.42 8.50
CA LEU A 295 43.21 3.08 9.07
C LEU A 295 43.24 2.07 10.26
N PRO A 296 44.40 1.44 10.56
CA PRO A 296 45.11 0.42 9.78
C PRO A 296 45.33 -0.89 10.60
N SER A 297 45.77 -1.98 9.95
CA SER A 297 46.22 -3.24 10.57
C SER A 297 47.62 -3.12 11.23
N PRO A 298 48.18 -4.14 11.94
CA PRO A 298 47.64 -5.19 12.84
C PRO A 298 48.49 -5.26 14.18
N PRO A 299 48.84 -6.44 14.77
CA PRO A 299 48.09 -7.29 15.72
C PRO A 299 48.81 -7.47 17.09
N ILE A 300 48.12 -7.79 18.21
CA ILE A 300 48.78 -8.42 19.39
C ILE A 300 47.86 -9.44 20.10
N PHE A 301 48.47 -10.59 20.39
CA PHE A 301 48.07 -11.77 21.18
C PHE A 301 47.53 -11.48 22.60
N SER A 302 46.74 -12.42 23.16
CA SER A 302 46.86 -13.02 24.53
C SER A 302 45.52 -13.63 24.97
N LEU A 303 45.36 -14.96 24.91
CA LEU A 303 45.36 -15.94 26.03
C LEU A 303 44.10 -15.95 26.95
N TYR A 304 43.23 -16.96 26.72
CA TYR A 304 42.61 -17.95 27.66
C TYR A 304 42.13 -17.54 29.08
N PRO A 305 41.27 -18.35 29.76
CA PRO A 305 39.94 -18.90 29.43
C PRO A 305 38.97 -18.82 30.64
N ILE A 306 37.75 -19.39 30.58
CA ILE A 306 37.09 -20.17 31.66
C ILE A 306 35.73 -20.75 31.18
N TYR A 307 35.69 -22.09 31.15
CA TYR A 307 34.63 -23.09 31.38
C TYR A 307 33.13 -22.74 31.40
N CYS A 308 32.32 -23.46 30.58
CA CYS A 308 31.60 -24.72 30.91
C CYS A 308 30.64 -25.09 29.76
N ASN A 309 30.87 -26.20 29.02
CA ASN A 309 30.16 -27.50 29.12
C ASN A 309 28.63 -27.39 28.97
N SER A 310 27.93 -28.02 28.01
CA SER A 310 28.13 -29.36 27.43
C SER A 310 27.27 -29.62 26.18
N PHE A 311 27.86 -30.40 25.24
CA PHE A 311 27.30 -31.51 24.44
C PHE A 311 26.27 -31.23 23.32
N LEU A 312 26.71 -31.38 22.05
CA LEU A 312 26.50 -32.55 21.14
C LEU A 312 25.09 -32.54 20.50
N SER A 313 24.88 -32.66 19.19
CA SER A 313 25.65 -33.34 18.15
C SER A 313 24.98 -33.17 16.77
N LEU A 314 25.76 -33.45 15.71
CA LEU A 314 25.37 -34.02 14.42
C LEU A 314 24.56 -33.15 13.44
N PHE A 315 25.23 -32.62 12.41
CA PHE A 315 24.81 -32.81 11.01
C PHE A 315 26.04 -32.83 10.09
N PHE A 316 26.34 -34.00 9.53
CA PHE A 316 27.26 -34.21 8.42
C PHE A 316 26.57 -33.78 7.12
N PHE A 317 27.24 -32.94 6.32
CA PHE A 317 27.01 -32.77 4.88
C PHE A 317 28.13 -33.51 4.12
N PRO A 318 27.85 -34.23 3.03
CA PRO A 318 28.89 -34.61 2.09
C PRO A 318 28.94 -33.59 0.93
N PHE A 319 30.12 -33.01 0.72
CA PHE A 319 30.54 -32.45 -0.57
C PHE A 319 31.27 -33.54 -1.36
N PRO A 320 31.14 -33.60 -2.70
CA PRO A 320 32.01 -34.43 -3.53
C PRO A 320 33.23 -33.62 -4.00
N SER A 321 34.42 -34.21 -3.86
CA SER A 321 35.63 -33.79 -4.56
C SER A 321 36.40 -35.04 -5.01
N GLN A 322 36.69 -35.07 -6.31
CA GLN A 322 37.50 -36.04 -7.08
C GLN A 322 38.96 -36.17 -6.55
N PRO A 323 39.92 -36.86 -7.21
CA PRO A 323 39.89 -37.93 -8.24
C PRO A 323 40.73 -39.16 -7.80
N LEU A 324 40.77 -40.24 -8.59
CA LEU A 324 41.99 -41.04 -8.83
C LEU A 324 41.78 -42.08 -9.94
N ILE A 325 42.62 -41.95 -10.96
CA ILE A 325 42.87 -42.90 -12.06
C ILE A 325 43.97 -43.86 -11.57
N CYS A 326 43.79 -45.18 -11.75
CA CYS A 326 44.81 -46.11 -12.29
C CYS A 326 44.37 -47.60 -12.23
N ASN A 327 44.02 -48.12 -13.41
CA ASN A 327 44.52 -49.33 -14.12
C ASN A 327 44.44 -50.77 -13.58
N PHE A 328 44.33 -51.65 -14.60
CA PHE A 328 44.52 -53.12 -14.71
C PHE A 328 43.25 -53.94 -14.40
N VAL A 329 42.73 -54.81 -15.29
CA VAL A 329 43.21 -55.52 -16.50
C VAL A 329 42.10 -55.56 -17.54
#